data_AF-A0A1V9UPG6-F1
#
_entry.id   AF-A0A1V9UPG6-F1
#
_cell.length_a   1.000
_cell.length_b   1.000
_cell.length_c   1.000
_cell.angle_alpha   90.00
_cell.angle_beta   90.00
_cell.angle_gamma   90.00
#
_symmetry.space_group_name_H-M   'P 1'
#
loop_
_entity.id
_entity.type
_entity.pdbx_description
1 polymer ?
#
loop_
_entity_poly.entity_id
_entity_poly.type
_entity_poly.pdbx_seq_one_letter_code
_entity_poly.pdbx_strand_id
1 'polypeptide(L)'
;MDEIQRLSELLMANQRYEEQKHQRFQDDLAQWNASIEALYLQVEDWLKPLVEAGQTHFEYEPHLAQSKGYPDENSPFITRRMSFFLGTHEVAFVPDAMGSKGQVSLSLSGVSLHGQEKYSLQRESGGRDWMLKKAVGVKDSEPVAFTADQFGRLLQAVVPQRQG
;
A
#
# COMPACT_ATOMS: atom_id res chain seq x y z
N MET A 1 -0.14 -22.69 48.04
CA MET A 1 -0.66 -21.81 46.99
C MET A 1 -1.92 -22.47 46.47
N ASP A 2 -3.06 -21.80 46.58
CA ASP A 2 -4.37 -22.34 46.17
C ASP A 2 -4.44 -22.38 44.63
N GLU A 3 -4.90 -23.51 44.07
CA GLU A 3 -5.04 -23.71 42.62
C GLU A 3 -6.03 -22.70 42.01
N ILE A 4 -7.04 -22.27 42.77
CA ILE A 4 -8.00 -21.24 42.36
C ILE A 4 -7.32 -19.87 42.24
N GLN A 5 -6.41 -19.55 43.16
CA GLN A 5 -5.66 -18.30 43.12
C GLN A 5 -4.74 -18.24 41.90
N ARG A 6 -4.08 -19.36 41.57
CA ARG A 6 -3.25 -19.49 40.36
C ARG A 6 -4.08 -19.36 39.07
N LEU A 7 -5.28 -19.94 39.02
CA LEU A 7 -6.18 -19.78 37.87
C LEU A 7 -6.60 -18.32 37.68
N SER A 8 -6.94 -17.63 38.78
CA SER A 8 -7.29 -16.19 38.74
C SER A 8 -6.13 -15.35 38.17
N GLU A 9 -4.90 -15.60 38.62
CA GLU A 9 -3.71 -14.92 38.09
C GLU A 9 -3.50 -15.17 36.59
N LEU A 10 -3.68 -16.42 36.13
CA LEU A 10 -3.57 -16.77 34.71
C LEU A 10 -4.65 -16.09 33.86
N LEU A 11 -5.90 -16.05 34.33
CA LEU A 11 -7.01 -15.39 33.62
C LEU A 11 -6.77 -13.88 33.50
N MET A 12 -6.34 -13.23 34.58
CA MET A 12 -6.00 -11.80 34.55
C MET A 12 -4.81 -11.52 33.61
N ALA A 13 -3.79 -12.36 33.61
CA ALA A 13 -2.65 -12.22 32.71
C ALA A 13 -3.07 -12.39 31.24
N ASN A 14 -3.95 -13.35 30.95
CA ASN A 14 -4.47 -13.58 29.60
C ASN A 14 -5.33 -12.42 29.11
N GLN A 15 -6.22 -11.89 29.97
CA GLN A 15 -7.02 -10.71 29.63
C GLN A 15 -6.14 -9.50 29.27
N ARG A 16 -5.12 -9.20 30.09
CA ARG A 16 -4.18 -8.11 29.80
C ARG A 16 -3.42 -8.34 28.50
N TYR A 17 -3.07 -9.59 28.20
CA TYR A 17 -2.39 -9.94 26.95
C TYR A 17 -3.28 -9.67 25.73
N GLU A 18 -4.55 -10.10 25.77
CA GLU A 18 -5.49 -9.84 24.68
C GLU A 18 -5.81 -8.35 24.52
N GLU A 19 -5.94 -7.59 25.62
CA GLU A 19 -6.10 -6.12 25.57
C GLU A 19 -4.90 -5.45 24.89
N GLN A 20 -3.68 -5.82 25.28
CA GLN A 20 -2.45 -5.29 24.67
C GLN A 20 -2.33 -5.66 23.19
N LYS A 21 -2.71 -6.88 22.83
CA LYS A 21 -2.72 -7.36 21.46
C LYS A 21 -3.73 -6.58 20.61
N HIS A 22 -4.93 -6.33 21.15
CA HIS A 22 -5.95 -5.53 20.46
C HIS A 22 -5.47 -4.09 20.24
N GLN A 23 -4.90 -3.44 21.27
CA GLN A 23 -4.39 -2.08 21.13
C GLN A 23 -3.28 -1.99 20.08
N ARG A 24 -2.30 -2.90 20.11
CA ARG A 24 -1.22 -2.95 19.11
C ARG A 24 -1.77 -3.10 17.69
N PHE A 25 -2.77 -3.95 17.52
CA PHE A 25 -3.40 -4.13 16.22
C PHE A 25 -4.07 -2.84 15.71
N GLN A 26 -4.74 -2.09 16.58
CA GLN A 26 -5.33 -0.79 16.22
C GLN A 26 -4.26 0.25 15.86
N ASP A 27 -3.16 0.29 16.62
CA ASP A 27 -2.04 1.19 16.36
C ASP A 27 -1.37 0.88 15.00
N ASP A 28 -1.13 -0.41 14.73
CA ASP A 28 -0.59 -0.89 13.46
C ASP A 28 -1.54 -0.54 12.29
N LEU A 29 -2.85 -0.74 12.46
CA LEU A 29 -3.86 -0.43 11.44
C LEU A 29 -3.89 1.06 11.11
N ALA A 30 -3.84 1.91 12.13
CA ALA A 30 -3.76 3.36 11.97
C ALA A 30 -2.48 3.77 11.21
N GLN A 31 -1.34 3.17 11.57
CA GLN A 31 -0.06 3.44 10.92
C GLN A 31 -0.01 2.94 9.47
N TRP A 32 -0.64 1.79 9.18
CA TRP A 32 -0.80 1.26 7.82
C TRP A 32 -1.55 2.27 6.95
N ASN A 33 -2.73 2.72 7.39
CA ASN A 33 -3.53 3.68 6.61
C ASN A 33 -2.82 5.03 6.46
N ALA A 34 -2.23 5.56 7.54
CA ALA A 34 -1.49 6.82 7.51
C ALA A 34 -0.31 6.79 6.52
N SER A 35 0.34 5.63 6.36
CA SER A 35 1.46 5.51 5.42
C SER A 35 1.03 5.49 3.94
N ILE A 36 -0.15 4.96 3.65
CA ILE A 36 -0.77 4.98 2.32
C ILE A 36 -1.15 6.41 1.96
N GLU A 37 -1.81 7.13 2.87
CA GLU A 37 -2.19 8.52 2.66
C GLU A 37 -0.95 9.42 2.47
N ALA A 38 0.13 9.19 3.24
CA ALA A 38 1.39 9.92 3.05
C ALA A 38 2.02 9.65 1.67
N LEU A 39 1.95 8.41 1.17
CA LEU A 39 2.41 8.07 -0.18
C LEU A 39 1.57 8.80 -1.25
N TYR A 40 0.25 8.84 -1.08
CA TYR A 40 -0.63 9.53 -2.02
C TYR A 40 -0.31 11.02 -2.10
N LEU A 41 -0.17 11.70 -0.95
CA LEU A 41 0.25 13.10 -0.91
C LEU A 41 1.61 13.34 -1.60
N GLN A 42 2.56 12.41 -1.41
CA GLN A 42 3.86 12.47 -2.07
C GLN A 42 3.75 12.35 -3.60
N VAL A 43 2.88 11.46 -4.09
CA VAL A 43 2.62 11.28 -5.53
C VAL A 43 1.89 12.51 -6.11
N GLU A 44 0.90 13.06 -5.39
CA GLU A 44 0.21 14.28 -5.78
C GLU A 44 1.19 15.46 -5.91
N ASP A 45 2.10 15.63 -4.94
CA ASP A 45 3.12 16.69 -4.98
C ASP A 45 4.04 16.55 -6.20
N TRP A 46 4.48 15.32 -6.51
CA TRP A 46 5.31 15.05 -7.69
C TRP A 46 4.60 15.33 -9.01
N LEU A 47 3.30 15.08 -9.10
CA LEU A 47 2.51 15.26 -10.31
C LEU A 47 1.78 16.62 -10.38
N LYS A 48 1.95 17.46 -9.36
CA LYS A 48 1.33 18.79 -9.27
C LYS A 48 1.48 19.62 -10.57
N PRO A 49 2.64 19.68 -11.24
CA PRO A 49 2.76 20.43 -12.49
C PRO A 49 1.85 19.93 -13.62
N LEU A 50 1.58 18.62 -13.67
CA LEU A 50 0.67 18.02 -14.66
C LEU A 50 -0.79 18.33 -14.34
N VAL A 51 -1.15 18.33 -13.05
CA VAL A 51 -2.50 18.72 -12.59
C VAL A 51 -2.76 20.20 -12.89
N GLU A 52 -1.82 21.08 -12.57
CA GLU A 52 -1.93 22.52 -12.82
C GLU A 52 -2.02 22.84 -14.33
N ALA A 53 -1.35 22.04 -15.17
CA ALA A 53 -1.45 22.13 -16.62
C ALA A 53 -2.74 21.49 -17.20
N GLY A 54 -3.62 20.92 -16.38
CA GLY A 54 -4.84 20.25 -16.81
C GLY A 54 -4.60 18.96 -17.60
N GLN A 55 -3.44 18.32 -17.41
CA GLN A 55 -3.02 17.12 -18.14
C GLN A 55 -3.42 15.83 -17.43
N THR A 56 -3.74 15.90 -16.15
CA THR A 56 -4.20 14.78 -15.32
C THR A 56 -5.06 15.31 -14.17
N HIS A 57 -5.84 14.42 -13.57
CA HIS A 57 -6.56 14.64 -12.31
C HIS A 57 -6.51 13.35 -11.48
N PHE A 58 -6.65 13.47 -10.16
CA PHE A 58 -6.70 12.33 -9.25
C PHE A 58 -8.14 11.93 -8.95
N GLU A 59 -8.37 10.63 -8.85
CA GLU A 59 -9.63 10.02 -8.42
C GLU A 59 -9.38 9.11 -7.23
N TYR A 60 -10.35 9.08 -6.30
CA TYR A 60 -10.29 8.29 -5.09
C TYR A 60 -11.56 7.49 -4.91
N GLU A 61 -11.41 6.17 -4.78
CA GLU A 61 -12.52 5.25 -4.60
C GLU A 61 -12.37 4.48 -3.29
N PRO A 62 -13.47 4.24 -2.52
CA PRO A 62 -13.42 3.38 -1.36
C PRO A 62 -12.85 2.00 -1.71
N HIS A 63 -11.89 1.53 -0.92
CA HIS A 63 -11.22 0.26 -1.14
C HIS A 63 -11.15 -0.55 0.15
N LEU A 64 -11.56 -1.81 0.06
CA LEU A 64 -11.49 -2.77 1.15
C LEU A 64 -10.37 -3.77 0.84
N ALA A 65 -9.23 -3.64 1.51
CA ALA A 65 -8.09 -4.48 1.23
C ALA A 65 -8.25 -5.85 1.91
N GLN A 66 -8.04 -6.93 1.16
CA GLN A 66 -8.37 -8.28 1.61
C GLN A 66 -7.12 -9.14 1.74
N SER A 67 -7.15 -10.13 2.64
CA SER A 67 -6.08 -11.13 2.75
C SER A 67 -6.66 -12.48 3.19
N LYS A 68 -5.85 -13.54 3.08
CA LYS A 68 -6.24 -14.88 3.59
C LYS A 68 -6.62 -14.88 5.08
N GLY A 69 -6.12 -13.92 5.87
CA GLY A 69 -6.45 -13.80 7.30
C GLY A 69 -7.73 -13.02 7.58
N TYR A 70 -8.22 -12.23 6.62
CA TYR A 70 -9.39 -11.37 6.75
C TYR A 70 -10.24 -11.46 5.47
N PRO A 71 -11.25 -12.35 5.45
CA PRO A 71 -12.11 -12.53 4.29
C PRO A 71 -12.98 -11.30 4.04
N ASP A 72 -13.49 -11.24 2.82
CA ASP A 72 -13.92 -10.05 2.10
C ASP A 72 -14.85 -9.09 2.84
N GLU A 73 -15.76 -9.57 3.68
CA GLU A 73 -16.77 -8.71 4.35
C GLU A 73 -16.33 -8.20 5.74
N ASN A 74 -15.27 -8.77 6.32
CA ASN A 74 -14.84 -8.48 7.69
C ASN A 74 -13.42 -7.91 7.78
N SER A 75 -12.89 -7.41 6.67
CA SER A 75 -11.56 -6.83 6.66
C SER A 75 -11.55 -5.49 7.41
N PRO A 76 -10.64 -5.31 8.39
CA PRO A 76 -10.45 -4.02 9.05
C PRO A 76 -9.65 -3.03 8.19
N PHE A 77 -9.10 -3.48 7.05
CA PHE A 77 -8.24 -2.68 6.17
C PHE A 77 -9.06 -1.85 5.18
N ILE A 78 -9.74 -0.83 5.69
CA ILE A 78 -10.54 0.10 4.91
C ILE A 78 -9.68 1.31 4.54
N THR A 79 -9.60 1.63 3.25
CA THR A 79 -8.81 2.74 2.72
C THR A 79 -9.38 3.21 1.38
N ARG A 80 -8.58 3.85 0.54
CA ARG A 80 -8.95 4.29 -0.81
C ARG A 80 -7.97 3.79 -1.87
N ARG A 81 -8.50 3.41 -3.03
CA ARG A 81 -7.75 3.31 -4.28
C ARG A 81 -7.53 4.73 -4.80
N MET A 82 -6.31 5.03 -5.24
CA MET A 82 -5.99 6.27 -5.94
C MET A 82 -5.72 5.95 -7.41
N SER A 83 -6.35 6.68 -8.33
CA SER A 83 -6.04 6.62 -9.76
C SER A 83 -5.85 8.01 -10.37
N PHE A 84 -5.18 8.07 -11.51
CA PHE A 84 -5.09 9.26 -12.36
C PHE A 84 -4.88 8.86 -13.81
N PHE A 85 -5.02 9.80 -14.74
CA PHE A 85 -5.01 9.52 -16.17
C PHE A 85 -3.90 10.27 -16.90
N LEU A 86 -3.11 9.54 -17.67
CA LEU A 86 -2.19 10.09 -18.67
C LEU A 86 -2.85 9.98 -20.06
N GLY A 87 -3.60 11.01 -20.44
CA GLY A 87 -4.46 10.94 -21.61
C GLY A 87 -5.64 9.98 -21.38
N THR A 88 -5.66 8.84 -22.09
CA THR A 88 -6.68 7.79 -21.89
C THR A 88 -6.19 6.63 -21.03
N HIS A 89 -4.95 6.71 -20.55
CA HIS A 89 -4.28 5.61 -19.86
C HIS A 89 -4.36 5.80 -18.34
N GLU A 90 -5.05 4.91 -17.65
CA GLU A 90 -5.19 4.95 -16.20
C GLU A 90 -3.95 4.37 -15.51
N VAL A 91 -3.44 5.10 -14.52
CA VAL A 91 -2.45 4.63 -13.54
C VAL A 91 -3.16 4.52 -12.19
N ALA A 92 -3.02 3.39 -11.52
CA ALA A 92 -3.73 3.16 -10.25
C ALA A 92 -2.85 2.52 -9.18
N PHE A 93 -3.08 2.97 -7.95
CA PHE A 93 -2.49 2.49 -6.72
C PHE A 93 -3.59 1.79 -5.92
N VAL A 94 -3.42 0.47 -5.71
CA VAL A 94 -4.40 -0.36 -5.02
C VAL A 94 -3.73 -0.93 -3.77
N PRO A 95 -4.10 -0.46 -2.56
CA PRO A 95 -3.53 -0.98 -1.33
C PRO A 95 -3.87 -2.44 -1.06
N ASP A 96 -2.92 -3.17 -0.50
CA ASP A 96 -3.13 -4.52 0.01
C ASP A 96 -3.38 -4.48 1.53
N ALA A 97 -4.05 -5.52 2.04
CA ALA A 97 -4.17 -5.72 3.48
C ALA A 97 -2.77 -5.85 4.09
N MET A 98 -2.61 -5.35 5.32
CA MET A 98 -1.31 -5.34 6.00
C MET A 98 -0.67 -6.73 6.01
N GLY A 99 0.58 -6.78 5.56
CA GLY A 99 1.37 -7.99 5.47
C GLY A 99 1.95 -8.41 6.81
N SER A 100 2.73 -9.50 6.78
CA SER A 100 3.43 -9.99 7.97
C SER A 100 4.28 -8.90 8.61
N LYS A 101 4.32 -8.87 9.96
CA LYS A 101 5.12 -7.91 10.74
C LYS A 101 4.77 -6.43 10.48
N GLY A 102 3.56 -6.13 10.00
CA GLY A 102 3.14 -4.74 9.78
C GLY A 102 3.63 -4.14 8.45
N GLN A 103 4.07 -4.97 7.50
CA GLN A 103 4.45 -4.51 6.17
C GLN A 103 3.24 -3.88 5.47
N VAL A 104 3.47 -2.76 4.79
CA VAL A 104 2.47 -2.07 3.97
C VAL A 104 2.83 -2.29 2.51
N SER A 105 1.86 -2.66 1.68
CA SER A 105 2.07 -2.78 0.24
C SER A 105 0.91 -2.26 -0.58
N LEU A 106 1.23 -1.87 -1.82
CA LEU A 106 0.25 -1.50 -2.84
C LEU A 106 0.66 -2.13 -4.16
N SER A 107 -0.33 -2.52 -4.96
CA SER A 107 -0.17 -2.81 -6.38
C SER A 107 -0.19 -1.52 -7.20
N LEU A 108 0.73 -1.41 -8.16
CA LEU A 108 0.82 -0.28 -9.10
C LEU A 108 0.52 -0.78 -10.51
N SER A 109 -0.63 -0.39 -11.06
CA SER A 109 -1.06 -0.73 -12.43
C SER A 109 -0.97 0.46 -13.37
N GLY A 110 -1.00 0.20 -14.67
CA GLY A 110 -0.92 1.27 -15.67
C GLY A 110 0.49 1.81 -15.90
N VAL A 111 1.52 1.15 -15.39
CA VAL A 111 2.93 1.55 -15.61
C VAL A 111 3.70 0.57 -16.50
N SER A 112 2.99 -0.32 -17.20
CA SER A 112 3.55 -1.26 -18.17
C SER A 112 2.68 -1.31 -19.43
N LEU A 113 3.27 -1.07 -20.61
CA LEU A 113 2.55 -1.04 -21.90
C LEU A 113 1.97 -2.40 -22.33
N HIS A 114 2.63 -3.50 -21.95
CA HIS A 114 2.26 -4.84 -22.40
C HIS A 114 1.65 -5.71 -21.30
N GLY A 115 1.49 -5.16 -20.09
CA GLY A 115 0.89 -5.85 -18.94
C GLY A 115 1.67 -7.08 -18.44
N GLN A 116 2.85 -7.37 -19.00
CA GLN A 116 3.69 -8.50 -18.59
C GLN A 116 4.40 -8.24 -17.26
N GLU A 117 4.59 -6.96 -16.93
CA GLU A 117 5.31 -6.52 -15.75
C GLU A 117 4.32 -6.12 -14.66
N LYS A 118 4.52 -6.65 -13.45
CA LYS A 118 3.76 -6.25 -12.28
C LYS A 118 4.63 -5.38 -11.40
N TYR A 119 4.11 -4.24 -10.98
CA TYR A 119 4.80 -3.33 -10.07
C TYR A 119 4.06 -3.30 -8.75
N SER A 120 4.82 -3.30 -7.66
CA SER A 120 4.29 -3.14 -6.30
C SER A 120 5.19 -2.23 -5.49
N LEU A 121 4.59 -1.46 -4.60
CA LEU A 121 5.29 -0.68 -3.60
C LEU A 121 5.24 -1.42 -2.27
N GLN A 122 6.36 -1.48 -1.56
CA GLN A 122 6.46 -2.14 -0.27
C GLN A 122 7.17 -1.22 0.72
N ARG A 123 6.65 -1.16 1.94
CA ARG A 123 7.25 -0.45 3.07
C ARG A 123 7.26 -1.37 4.27
N GLU A 124 8.46 -1.65 4.78
CA GLU A 124 8.64 -2.43 6.00
C GLU A 124 8.10 -1.68 7.22
N SER A 125 7.66 -2.40 8.25
CA SER A 125 7.22 -1.80 9.50
C SER A 125 8.35 -1.00 10.15
N GLY A 126 8.08 0.26 10.50
CA GLY A 126 9.07 1.21 11.00
C GLY A 126 10.04 1.77 9.95
N GLY A 127 10.03 1.25 8.71
CA GLY A 127 10.78 1.80 7.59
C GLY A 127 10.24 3.17 7.17
N ARG A 128 11.07 4.04 6.61
CA ARG A 128 10.62 5.34 6.06
C ARG A 128 10.31 5.25 4.58
N ASP A 129 11.11 4.50 3.85
CA ASP A 129 11.12 4.53 2.40
C ASP A 129 10.20 3.48 1.79
N TRP A 130 9.55 3.87 0.70
CA TRP A 130 8.83 2.95 -0.17
C TRP A 130 9.80 2.32 -1.16
N MET A 131 9.72 1.02 -1.31
CA MET A 131 10.51 0.23 -2.24
C MET A 131 9.63 -0.23 -3.40
N LEU A 132 10.01 0.15 -4.61
CA LEU A 132 9.41 -0.32 -5.84
C LEU A 132 10.01 -1.66 -6.22
N LYS A 133 9.14 -2.66 -6.36
CA LYS A 133 9.47 -4.00 -6.83
C LYS A 133 8.80 -4.23 -8.18
N LYS A 134 9.55 -4.82 -9.11
CA LYS A 134 9.07 -5.24 -10.42
C LYS A 134 9.13 -6.77 -10.52
N ALA A 135 8.07 -7.39 -11.00
CA ALA A 135 8.02 -8.81 -11.30
C ALA A 135 7.71 -9.04 -12.78
N VAL A 136 8.42 -9.97 -13.41
CA VAL A 136 8.18 -10.43 -14.79
C VAL A 136 8.02 -11.94 -14.77
N GLY A 137 6.78 -12.41 -14.91
CA GLY A 137 6.44 -13.82 -14.67
C GLY A 137 6.74 -14.22 -13.21
N VAL A 138 7.65 -15.17 -13.02
CA VAL A 138 8.09 -15.65 -11.69
C VAL A 138 9.39 -15.00 -11.21
N LYS A 139 9.99 -14.10 -12.01
CA LYS A 139 11.24 -13.43 -11.68
C LYS A 139 10.96 -12.07 -11.05
N ASP A 140 11.43 -11.89 -9.82
CA ASP A 140 11.44 -10.61 -9.12
C ASP A 140 12.75 -9.87 -9.38
N SER A 141 12.66 -8.57 -9.63
CA SER A 141 13.82 -7.68 -9.60
C SER A 141 14.20 -7.35 -8.16
N GLU A 142 15.42 -6.88 -7.97
CA GLU A 142 15.81 -6.23 -6.72
C GLU A 142 14.92 -4.99 -6.49
N PRO A 143 14.37 -4.79 -5.27
CA PRO A 143 13.60 -3.60 -4.95
C PRO A 143 14.48 -2.35 -4.98
N VAL A 144 13.96 -1.26 -5.54
CA VAL A 144 14.64 0.04 -5.59
C VAL A 144 13.83 1.10 -4.87
N ALA A 145 14.46 2.14 -4.34
CA ALA A 145 13.73 3.22 -3.69
C ALA A 145 12.75 3.88 -4.67
N PHE A 146 11.52 4.10 -4.23
CA PHE A 146 10.48 4.77 -5.00
C PHE A 146 10.63 6.28 -4.86
N THR A 147 11.19 6.91 -5.89
CA THR A 147 11.45 8.35 -5.96
C THR A 147 10.71 8.99 -7.12
N ALA A 148 10.61 10.32 -7.13
CA ALA A 148 10.02 11.08 -8.24
C ALA A 148 10.65 10.71 -9.59
N ASP A 149 11.98 10.58 -9.65
CA ASP A 149 12.70 10.22 -10.88
C ASP A 149 12.35 8.81 -11.37
N GLN A 150 12.27 7.83 -10.44
CA GLN A 150 11.87 6.47 -10.81
C GLN A 150 10.45 6.45 -11.31
N PHE A 151 9.54 7.14 -10.62
CA PHE A 151 8.14 7.21 -11.00
C PHE A 151 7.96 7.91 -12.35
N GLY A 152 8.62 9.05 -12.56
CA GLY A 152 8.61 9.77 -13.84
C GLY A 152 9.08 8.91 -15.02
N ARG A 153 10.13 8.10 -14.82
CA ARG A 153 10.58 7.13 -15.85
C ARG A 153 9.53 6.07 -16.18
N LEU A 154 8.83 5.54 -15.17
CA LEU A 154 7.73 4.58 -15.37
C LEU A 154 6.59 5.21 -16.17
N LEU A 155 6.21 6.45 -15.83
CA LEU A 155 5.13 7.16 -16.51
C LEU A 155 5.49 7.48 -17.97
N GLN A 156 6.71 7.95 -18.23
CA GLN A 156 7.18 8.23 -19.59
C GLN A 156 7.20 6.97 -20.46
N ALA A 157 7.47 5.80 -19.88
CA ALA A 157 7.48 4.54 -20.60
C ALA A 157 6.09 4.11 -21.10
N VAL A 158 5.00 4.63 -20.52
CA VAL A 158 3.62 4.30 -20.95
C VAL A 158 2.96 5.39 -21.80
N VAL A 159 3.57 6.57 -21.92
CA VAL A 159 3.06 7.62 -22.81
C VAL A 159 3.38 7.27 -24.26
N PRO A 160 2.39 7.25 -25.18
CA PRO A 160 2.65 6.99 -26.59
C PRO A 160 3.63 8.02 -27.16
N GLN A 161 4.82 7.57 -27.55
CA GLN A 161 5.74 8.42 -28.29
C GLN A 161 5.17 8.60 -29.70
N ARG A 162 4.96 9.85 -30.13
CA ARG A 162 4.66 10.14 -31.53
C ARG A 162 5.87 9.66 -32.34
N GLN A 163 5.69 8.59 -33.11
CA GLN A 163 6.58 8.32 -34.24
C GLN A 163 6.35 9.49 -35.20
N GLY A 164 7.34 10.37 -35.30
CA GLY A 164 7.36 11.45 -36.29
C GLY A 164 7.47 10.92 -37.70
#